data_AF-A0A922HWL8-F1
#
_entry.id   AF-A0A922HWL8-F1
#
_cell.length_a   1.000
_cell.length_b   1.000
_cell.length_c   1.000
_cell.angle_alpha   90.00
_cell.angle_beta   90.00
_cell.angle_gamma   90.00
#
_symmetry.space_group_name_H-M   'P 1'
#
loop_
_entity.id
_entity.type
_entity.pdbx_description
1 polymer ?
#
loop_
_entity_poly.entity_id
_entity_poly.type
_entity_poly.pdbx_seq_one_letter_code
_entity_poly.pdbx_strand_id
1 'polypeptide(L)'
;MNPLDFYPPFSLSSSSSLYDVSKIMATIDLNKQNGGPHHNHNQNNCHHSYHSINKTQNDNSKRNRLANGNDSGVEQQNSSAIQPLRIDYSKCSKVTVVLGSQWGDEGKGKIVDLIASEMDVICRCQGGNNAGHTVVADGVEYDFHLLPSGIINANITSVLGNGVVIHLGQLLDEIHKNEGKGLINWQQRLIISDRAHLVFDFHQEVDGLIEKAKGTKSLGTTKKGIGPTYSTKASRIGIRMADLMGDFDKFSEKFRSLVKFYQIQFPDLKANVDEQLERIKEMREHIRTCVIDTIPFISRSIHEKRNILVEGANANMLDIDFGTYPYVTSSNCTVGGACTGLGIPPRFIGDVYGVAKAYCTRVGDGPFPTELTNEIGDYLQQVGKEIGVTTKRKRRCGWLDIVLLRYADMINGFSAIALTKLDILDGLSEIKIGISYMIDGSEIESPPSNIVDMEKVTVNYVTLPGWKCSISQCRRFDDLPEKAQNYVRKVESLLGKPIKWIGVGASRNSIIQLF
;
A
#
# COMPACT_ATOMS: atom_id res chain seq x y z
N MET A 1 -31.50 38.02 -0.69
CA MET A 1 -32.49 37.07 -1.23
C MET A 1 -31.87 35.69 -1.18
N ASN A 2 -32.53 34.76 -0.49
CA ASN A 2 -32.01 33.45 -0.10
C ASN A 2 -32.37 32.44 -1.20
N PRO A 3 -31.43 31.67 -1.78
CA PRO A 3 -31.75 30.70 -2.81
C PRO A 3 -32.01 29.33 -2.17
N LEU A 4 -33.23 29.10 -1.69
CA LEU A 4 -33.68 27.79 -1.20
C LEU A 4 -35.09 27.39 -1.65
N ASP A 5 -35.60 27.97 -2.74
CA ASP A 5 -36.90 27.61 -3.30
C ASP A 5 -36.76 27.01 -4.70
N PHE A 6 -36.45 25.72 -4.77
CA PHE A 6 -36.78 24.87 -5.94
C PHE A 6 -36.80 23.39 -5.55
N TYR A 7 -37.84 22.94 -4.84
CA TYR A 7 -38.37 21.58 -4.92
C TYR A 7 -39.89 21.61 -4.62
N PRO A 8 -40.74 20.90 -5.38
CA PRO A 8 -42.17 20.86 -5.12
C PRO A 8 -42.50 19.98 -3.89
N PRO A 9 -43.59 20.26 -3.14
CA PRO A 9 -43.91 19.57 -1.90
C PRO A 9 -44.55 18.20 -2.17
N PHE A 10 -44.01 17.14 -1.56
CA PHE A 10 -44.73 15.88 -1.40
C PHE A 10 -45.72 16.02 -0.25
N SER A 11 -47.02 15.92 -0.55
CA SER A 11 -48.11 15.87 0.41
C SER A 11 -48.17 14.49 1.07
N LEU A 12 -47.99 14.46 2.40
CA LEU A 12 -48.37 13.31 3.22
C LEU A 12 -49.88 13.37 3.46
N SER A 13 -50.61 12.45 2.83
CA SER A 13 -51.99 12.13 3.24
C SER A 13 -51.96 10.84 4.06
N SER A 14 -52.67 10.89 5.17
CA SER A 14 -52.86 9.84 6.15
C SER A 14 -53.88 8.80 5.67
N SER A 15 -53.54 7.51 5.77
CA SER A 15 -54.48 6.44 6.18
C SER A 15 -53.79 5.06 6.26
N SER A 16 -53.65 4.58 7.50
CA SER A 16 -53.85 3.20 7.99
C SER A 16 -53.53 1.97 7.11
N SER A 17 -52.53 1.18 7.53
CA SER A 17 -52.65 -0.23 7.96
C SER A 17 -51.26 -0.82 8.24
N LEU A 18 -50.84 -0.89 9.51
CA LEU A 18 -50.72 -2.13 10.31
C LEU A 18 -49.84 -3.23 9.68
N TYR A 19 -48.55 -3.24 10.04
CA TYR A 19 -47.80 -4.48 10.25
C TYR A 19 -47.02 -4.36 11.57
N ASP A 20 -47.53 -5.11 12.55
CA ASP A 20 -47.07 -5.21 13.93
C ASP A 20 -45.87 -6.18 14.01
N VAL A 21 -44.75 -5.70 14.58
CA VAL A 21 -43.44 -6.37 14.63
C VAL A 21 -43.32 -7.28 15.87
N SER A 22 -44.44 -7.74 16.44
CA SER A 22 -44.47 -8.53 17.68
C SER A 22 -44.58 -10.06 17.49
N LYS A 23 -44.17 -10.63 16.34
CA LYS A 23 -44.34 -12.07 16.05
C LYS A 23 -43.14 -12.86 15.50
N ILE A 24 -41.91 -12.53 15.91
CA ILE A 24 -40.77 -13.43 15.69
C ILE A 24 -39.93 -13.49 16.97
N MET A 25 -40.33 -14.31 17.94
CA MET A 25 -39.52 -14.82 19.07
C MET A 25 -40.33 -15.91 19.79
N ALA A 26 -40.05 -17.18 19.48
CA ALA A 26 -40.43 -18.46 20.14
C ALA A 26 -40.44 -19.50 19.00
N THR A 27 -39.64 -20.55 18.96
CA THR A 27 -39.47 -21.67 19.90
C THR A 27 -38.23 -22.43 19.37
N ILE A 28 -37.29 -22.91 20.17
CA ILE A 28 -37.26 -24.29 20.67
C ILE A 28 -36.12 -24.34 21.70
N ASP A 29 -36.48 -24.59 22.95
CA ASP A 29 -35.61 -25.29 23.89
C ASP A 29 -36.51 -26.06 24.84
N LEU A 30 -36.42 -27.40 24.83
CA LEU A 30 -36.92 -28.31 25.86
C LEU A 30 -36.38 -29.72 25.54
N ASN A 31 -35.29 -30.11 26.19
CA ASN A 31 -35.33 -31.11 27.27
C ASN A 31 -33.93 -31.53 27.73
N LYS A 32 -33.68 -31.32 29.03
CA LYS A 32 -32.63 -31.96 29.81
C LYS A 32 -33.16 -33.24 30.48
N GLN A 33 -32.21 -34.13 30.79
CA GLN A 33 -32.19 -35.21 31.79
C GLN A 33 -32.41 -36.66 31.28
N ASN A 34 -31.33 -37.45 31.17
CA ASN A 34 -30.92 -38.44 32.19
C ASN A 34 -29.81 -39.40 31.70
N GLY A 35 -28.83 -39.68 32.58
CA GLY A 35 -28.10 -40.95 32.78
C GLY A 35 -27.15 -41.49 31.68
N GLY A 36 -25.85 -41.65 32.01
CA GLY A 36 -24.89 -42.51 31.24
C GLY A 36 -25.01 -44.01 31.62
N PRO A 37 -24.01 -44.89 31.37
CA PRO A 37 -22.85 -44.85 30.46
C PRO A 37 -22.70 -46.12 29.55
N HIS A 38 -21.66 -46.14 28.69
CA HIS A 38 -21.04 -47.28 27.94
C HIS A 38 -21.77 -47.89 26.72
N HIS A 39 -21.15 -47.79 25.52
CA HIS A 39 -20.49 -48.93 24.83
C HIS A 39 -19.84 -48.56 23.47
N ASN A 40 -18.87 -49.40 23.09
CA ASN A 40 -17.93 -49.39 21.96
C ASN A 40 -18.56 -49.64 20.56
N HIS A 41 -17.71 -49.37 19.53
CA HIS A 41 -17.78 -49.81 18.11
C HIS A 41 -18.83 -49.11 17.24
N ASN A 42 -18.68 -48.89 15.93
CA ASN A 42 -17.71 -49.36 14.94
C ASN A 42 -17.60 -48.37 13.76
N GLN A 43 -16.52 -48.49 12.99
CA GLN A 43 -16.29 -47.86 11.67
C GLN A 43 -17.40 -48.18 10.66
N ASN A 44 -17.72 -47.24 9.76
CA ASN A 44 -17.92 -47.56 8.33
C ASN A 44 -17.90 -46.32 7.42
N ASN A 45 -17.15 -46.48 6.33
CA ASN A 45 -17.04 -45.62 5.16
C ASN A 45 -18.36 -45.54 4.38
N CYS A 46 -18.61 -44.42 3.70
CA CYS A 46 -19.31 -44.40 2.42
C CYS A 46 -18.81 -43.26 1.53
N HIS A 47 -18.14 -43.66 0.44
CA HIS A 47 -17.86 -42.85 -0.75
C HIS A 47 -19.15 -42.63 -1.55
N HIS A 48 -19.39 -41.41 -2.04
CA HIS A 48 -20.34 -41.15 -3.11
C HIS A 48 -19.62 -40.82 -4.42
N SER A 49 -19.94 -41.64 -5.42
CA SER A 49 -19.55 -41.60 -6.83
C SER A 49 -20.35 -40.57 -7.63
N TYR A 50 -19.67 -39.81 -8.50
CA TYR A 50 -20.28 -39.06 -9.60
C TYR A 50 -20.28 -39.92 -10.88
N HIS A 51 -21.45 -40.12 -11.46
CA HIS A 51 -21.65 -40.83 -12.72
C HIS A 51 -21.46 -39.91 -13.93
N SER A 52 -20.63 -40.36 -14.88
CA SER A 52 -20.48 -39.88 -16.24
C SER A 52 -21.49 -40.57 -17.17
N ILE A 53 -22.02 -39.83 -18.16
CA ILE A 53 -22.81 -40.37 -19.28
C ILE A 53 -22.17 -39.86 -20.58
N ASN A 54 -21.53 -40.77 -21.31
CA ASN A 54 -21.23 -40.63 -22.73
C ASN A 54 -22.07 -41.67 -23.49
N LYS A 55 -22.85 -41.24 -24.49
CA LYS A 55 -23.48 -42.11 -25.47
C LYS A 55 -22.81 -41.93 -26.83
N THR A 56 -22.32 -43.04 -27.35
CA THR A 56 -21.82 -43.30 -28.70
C THR A 56 -22.97 -43.41 -29.69
N GLN A 57 -22.74 -42.98 -30.94
CA GLN A 57 -23.29 -43.63 -32.13
C GLN A 57 -22.29 -43.51 -33.29
N ASN A 58 -22.00 -44.68 -33.87
CA ASN A 58 -21.19 -44.92 -35.06
C ASN A 58 -21.94 -44.48 -36.31
N ASP A 59 -21.22 -44.02 -37.33
CA ASP A 59 -21.57 -44.31 -38.71
C ASP A 59 -20.32 -44.49 -39.58
N ASN A 60 -20.36 -45.52 -40.42
CA ASN A 60 -19.24 -46.06 -41.17
C ASN A 60 -19.67 -46.16 -42.65
N SER A 61 -18.96 -45.52 -43.58
CA SER A 61 -19.07 -45.86 -45.00
C SER A 61 -17.74 -45.69 -45.73
N LYS A 62 -17.38 -46.73 -46.48
CA LYS A 62 -16.11 -47.00 -47.17
C LYS A 62 -16.05 -46.43 -48.60
N ARG A 63 -14.81 -46.21 -49.09
CA ARG A 63 -14.23 -46.30 -50.47
C ARG A 63 -13.26 -45.10 -50.67
N ASN A 64 -12.06 -45.16 -51.25
CA ASN A 64 -11.38 -46.08 -52.16
C ASN A 64 -9.83 -45.88 -52.12
N ARG A 65 -9.14 -46.98 -52.42
CA ARG A 65 -7.76 -47.30 -52.88
C ARG A 65 -6.73 -46.24 -53.37
N LEU A 66 -5.48 -46.50 -52.92
CA LEU A 66 -4.15 -46.57 -53.61
C LEU A 66 -3.46 -45.30 -54.16
N ALA A 67 -2.29 -44.92 -53.61
CA ALA A 67 -0.95 -45.11 -54.23
C ALA A 67 0.21 -44.42 -53.45
N ASN A 68 1.21 -45.23 -53.09
CA ASN A 68 2.68 -45.02 -52.99
C ASN A 68 3.31 -43.70 -52.52
N GLY A 69 4.25 -43.81 -51.57
CA GLY A 69 5.34 -42.85 -51.40
C GLY A 69 6.09 -42.88 -50.05
N ASN A 70 7.11 -43.75 -49.98
CA ASN A 70 8.35 -43.72 -49.19
C ASN A 70 8.51 -42.85 -47.91
N ASP A 71 8.97 -43.53 -46.85
CA ASP A 71 10.02 -43.17 -45.89
C ASP A 71 10.16 -41.71 -45.43
N SER A 72 9.85 -41.47 -44.16
CA SER A 72 10.82 -41.03 -43.15
C SER A 72 10.13 -40.88 -41.80
N GLY A 73 10.79 -41.37 -40.75
CA GLY A 73 10.28 -41.36 -39.38
C GLY A 73 9.93 -39.96 -38.90
N VAL A 74 8.68 -39.79 -38.46
CA VAL A 74 8.29 -38.69 -37.60
C VAL A 74 7.94 -39.33 -36.26
N GLU A 75 8.88 -39.22 -35.32
CA GLU A 75 8.64 -39.48 -33.91
C GLU A 75 7.40 -38.70 -33.49
N GLN A 76 6.38 -39.41 -32.99
CA GLN A 76 5.30 -38.82 -32.24
C GLN A 76 5.93 -38.08 -31.05
N GLN A 77 6.00 -36.75 -31.14
CA GLN A 77 6.19 -35.92 -29.97
C GLN A 77 5.00 -36.16 -29.05
N ASN A 78 5.21 -37.05 -28.08
CA ASN A 78 4.34 -37.21 -26.93
C ASN A 78 4.13 -35.81 -26.33
N SER A 79 2.90 -35.30 -26.43
CA SER A 79 2.45 -34.20 -25.60
C SER A 79 2.47 -34.72 -24.16
N SER A 80 3.59 -34.52 -23.47
CA SER A 80 3.66 -34.75 -22.04
C SER A 80 2.68 -33.77 -21.41
N ALA A 81 1.54 -34.30 -20.99
CA ALA A 81 0.63 -33.59 -20.10
C ALA A 81 1.48 -33.05 -18.94
N ILE A 82 1.52 -31.73 -18.78
CA ILE A 82 2.19 -31.07 -17.66
C ILE A 82 1.48 -31.56 -16.41
N GLN A 83 2.01 -32.60 -15.78
CA GLN A 83 1.53 -32.99 -14.47
C GLN A 83 1.91 -31.87 -13.50
N PRO A 84 0.96 -31.28 -12.76
CA PRO A 84 1.29 -30.27 -11.79
C PRO A 84 2.15 -30.94 -10.71
N LEU A 85 3.44 -30.64 -10.73
CA LEU A 85 4.35 -31.02 -9.65
C LEU A 85 3.75 -30.49 -8.34
N ARG A 86 3.61 -31.36 -7.33
CA ARG A 86 3.28 -30.90 -5.98
C ARG A 86 4.34 -29.90 -5.55
N ILE A 87 3.94 -28.63 -5.42
CA ILE A 87 4.84 -27.56 -4.99
C ILE A 87 5.06 -27.71 -3.48
N ASP A 88 6.30 -27.93 -3.09
CA ASP A 88 6.72 -27.87 -1.70
C ASP A 88 6.91 -26.40 -1.28
N TYR A 89 5.82 -25.80 -0.80
CA TYR A 89 5.79 -24.39 -0.39
C TYR A 89 6.79 -24.03 0.73
N SER A 90 7.30 -25.02 1.47
CA SER A 90 8.31 -24.78 2.51
C SER A 90 9.67 -24.36 1.93
N LYS A 91 9.91 -24.66 0.65
CA LYS A 91 11.18 -24.37 -0.03
C LYS A 91 11.17 -23.06 -0.81
N CYS A 92 10.04 -22.39 -0.93
CA CYS A 92 9.92 -21.10 -1.62
C CYS A 92 10.52 -19.96 -0.78
N SER A 93 10.98 -18.89 -1.43
CA SER A 93 11.39 -17.69 -0.69
C SER A 93 10.19 -17.00 -0.04
N LYS A 94 10.47 -16.27 1.03
CA LYS A 94 9.53 -15.32 1.60
C LYS A 94 9.77 -13.92 1.01
N VAL A 95 8.75 -13.09 1.09
CA VAL A 95 8.77 -11.71 0.62
C VAL A 95 8.92 -10.79 1.82
N THR A 96 9.95 -9.96 1.80
CA THR A 96 10.21 -8.93 2.82
C THR A 96 9.38 -7.69 2.50
N VAL A 97 8.80 -7.05 3.50
CA VAL A 97 7.96 -5.87 3.34
C VAL A 97 8.45 -4.75 4.25
N VAL A 98 8.58 -3.52 3.73
CA VAL A 98 8.92 -2.33 4.53
C VAL A 98 7.73 -1.36 4.50
N LEU A 99 7.16 -1.05 5.67
CA LEU A 99 5.96 -0.22 5.82
C LEU A 99 6.21 0.95 6.76
N GLY A 100 5.47 2.03 6.59
CA GLY A 100 5.50 3.18 7.51
C GLY A 100 4.49 2.93 8.62
N SER A 101 4.87 3.14 9.87
CA SER A 101 4.00 2.83 11.01
C SER A 101 3.26 4.05 11.57
N GLN A 102 3.43 5.24 10.97
CA GLN A 102 2.84 6.50 11.44
C GLN A 102 2.02 7.15 10.29
N TRP A 103 2.16 8.46 10.05
CA TRP A 103 1.48 9.23 8.98
C TRP A 103 2.41 9.54 7.78
N GLY A 104 3.45 8.74 7.55
CA GLY A 104 4.37 8.94 6.43
C GLY A 104 5.62 9.72 6.83
N ASP A 105 6.53 9.86 5.87
CA ASP A 105 7.80 10.57 6.02
C ASP A 105 8.72 10.03 7.14
N GLU A 106 8.58 8.75 7.49
CA GLU A 106 9.39 8.08 8.52
C GLU A 106 10.80 7.71 8.04
N GLY A 107 11.13 7.98 6.77
CA GLY A 107 12.44 7.61 6.20
C GLY A 107 12.54 6.18 5.70
N LYS A 108 11.41 5.57 5.29
CA LYS A 108 11.36 4.22 4.68
C LYS A 108 12.39 4.00 3.58
N GLY A 109 12.55 4.98 2.68
CA GLY A 109 13.47 4.88 1.56
C GLY A 109 14.91 4.55 1.98
N LYS A 110 15.31 4.99 3.18
CA LYS A 110 16.64 4.69 3.75
C LYS A 110 16.78 3.22 4.17
N ILE A 111 15.72 2.65 4.72
CA ILE A 111 15.65 1.23 5.10
C ILE A 111 15.55 0.35 3.85
N VAL A 112 14.76 0.78 2.86
CA VAL A 112 14.69 0.12 1.55
C VAL A 112 16.07 0.12 0.90
N ASP A 113 16.78 1.25 0.83
CA ASP A 113 18.13 1.34 0.26
C ASP A 113 19.15 0.47 1.01
N LEU A 114 19.07 0.42 2.34
CA LEU A 114 19.92 -0.44 3.16
C LEU A 114 19.76 -1.93 2.80
N ILE A 115 18.52 -2.39 2.64
CA ILE A 115 18.19 -3.79 2.38
C ILE A 115 18.30 -4.13 0.89
N ALA A 116 18.17 -3.14 0.00
CA ALA A 116 18.09 -3.35 -1.44
C ALA A 116 19.29 -4.10 -2.02
N SER A 117 20.50 -3.95 -1.47
CA SER A 117 21.71 -4.63 -1.97
C SER A 117 21.64 -6.16 -1.93
N GLU A 118 20.73 -6.72 -1.13
CA GLU A 118 20.56 -8.17 -0.98
C GLU A 118 19.36 -8.72 -1.77
N MET A 119 18.66 -7.86 -2.51
CA MET A 119 17.40 -8.18 -3.18
C MET A 119 17.60 -8.42 -4.67
N ASP A 120 16.87 -9.38 -5.23
CA ASP A 120 16.80 -9.61 -6.68
C ASP A 120 15.67 -8.81 -7.34
N VAL A 121 14.59 -8.59 -6.58
CA VAL A 121 13.37 -7.92 -7.05
C VAL A 121 12.88 -6.91 -6.02
N ILE A 122 12.61 -5.68 -6.43
CA ILE A 122 12.00 -4.65 -5.58
C ILE A 122 10.67 -4.20 -6.18
N CYS A 123 9.62 -4.26 -5.38
CA CYS A 123 8.25 -4.05 -5.83
C CYS A 123 7.60 -2.86 -5.14
N ARG A 124 6.84 -2.06 -5.89
CA ARG A 124 5.81 -1.16 -5.35
C ARG A 124 4.45 -1.85 -5.52
N CYS A 125 3.69 -1.99 -4.44
CA CYS A 125 2.42 -2.72 -4.47
C CYS A 125 1.18 -1.82 -4.58
N GLN A 126 1.23 -0.59 -4.06
CA GLN A 126 0.06 0.30 -3.90
C GLN A 126 0.45 1.77 -4.09
N GLY A 127 -0.56 2.64 -4.08
CA GLY A 127 -0.42 4.08 -4.18
C GLY A 127 -0.13 4.56 -5.60
N GLY A 128 0.41 5.76 -5.73
CA GLY A 128 0.90 6.30 -6.99
C GLY A 128 2.12 7.19 -6.74
N ASN A 129 2.19 8.33 -7.43
CA ASN A 129 3.26 9.31 -7.30
C ASN A 129 3.01 10.38 -6.22
N ASN A 130 2.13 10.08 -5.26
CA ASN A 130 1.75 10.97 -4.16
C ASN A 130 2.66 10.85 -2.92
N ALA A 131 3.57 9.89 -2.93
CA ALA A 131 4.69 9.79 -2.00
C ALA A 131 5.98 9.83 -2.82
N GLY A 132 7.03 10.42 -2.26
CA GLY A 132 8.34 10.43 -2.88
C GLY A 132 9.45 10.45 -1.84
N HIS A 133 10.62 10.00 -2.25
CA HIS A 133 11.82 9.93 -1.43
C HIS A 133 13.06 10.11 -2.28
N THR A 134 14.08 10.68 -1.65
CA THR A 134 15.40 10.85 -2.25
C THR A 134 16.32 9.75 -1.73
N VAL A 135 17.07 9.12 -2.64
CA VAL A 135 18.11 8.13 -2.31
C VAL A 135 19.44 8.65 -2.82
N VAL A 136 20.49 8.48 -2.03
CA VAL A 136 21.85 8.86 -2.41
C VAL A 136 22.64 7.59 -2.71
N ALA A 137 23.03 7.39 -3.97
CA ALA A 137 23.86 6.27 -4.40
C ALA A 137 25.12 6.81 -5.07
N ASP A 138 26.28 6.33 -4.63
CA ASP A 138 27.60 6.76 -5.13
C ASP A 138 27.79 8.29 -5.16
N GLY A 139 27.21 8.97 -4.16
CA GLY A 139 27.27 10.44 -4.04
C GLY A 139 26.28 11.20 -4.93
N VAL A 140 25.42 10.51 -5.68
CA VAL A 140 24.39 11.11 -6.55
C VAL A 140 23.01 10.98 -5.91
N GLU A 141 22.26 12.09 -5.85
CA GLU A 141 20.90 12.13 -5.31
C GLU A 141 19.85 11.83 -6.38
N TYR A 142 19.13 10.71 -6.26
CA TYR A 142 18.01 10.32 -7.11
C TYR A 142 16.68 10.58 -6.41
N ASP A 143 15.69 11.08 -7.16
CA ASP A 143 14.37 11.40 -6.60
C ASP A 143 13.32 10.46 -7.19
N PHE A 144 12.68 9.69 -6.33
CA PHE A 144 11.70 8.68 -6.72
C PHE A 144 10.30 9.03 -6.22
N HIS A 145 9.30 8.75 -7.04
CA HIS A 145 7.88 8.88 -6.70
C HIS A 145 7.12 7.59 -7.04
N LEU A 146 7.14 7.16 -8.30
CA LEU A 146 6.55 5.89 -8.73
C LEU A 146 7.59 4.77 -8.76
N LEU A 147 8.79 5.04 -9.29
CA LEU A 147 9.80 4.01 -9.44
C LEU A 147 10.19 3.45 -8.06
N PRO A 148 10.33 2.12 -7.91
CA PRO A 148 10.96 1.56 -6.73
C PRO A 148 12.41 2.05 -6.67
N SER A 149 12.89 2.49 -5.49
CA SER A 149 14.23 3.08 -5.39
C SER A 149 15.37 2.11 -5.75
N GLY A 150 15.11 0.81 -5.65
CA GLY A 150 16.02 -0.24 -6.09
C GLY A 150 16.48 -0.15 -7.54
N ILE A 151 15.76 0.58 -8.40
CA ILE A 151 16.05 0.68 -9.83
C ILE A 151 17.43 1.26 -10.14
N ILE A 152 18.07 1.95 -9.18
CA ILE A 152 19.45 2.42 -9.31
C ILE A 152 20.46 1.28 -9.46
N ASN A 153 20.19 0.13 -8.84
CA ASN A 153 21.06 -1.04 -8.95
C ASN A 153 20.72 -1.82 -10.23
N ALA A 154 21.70 -1.95 -11.13
CA ALA A 154 21.52 -2.61 -12.41
C ALA A 154 21.15 -4.10 -12.31
N ASN A 155 21.43 -4.74 -11.19
CA ASN A 155 21.14 -6.16 -10.95
C ASN A 155 19.74 -6.41 -10.37
N ILE A 156 19.01 -5.35 -9.98
CA ILE A 156 17.70 -5.46 -9.34
C ILE A 156 16.60 -5.25 -10.38
N THR A 157 15.63 -6.16 -10.41
CA THR A 157 14.39 -5.97 -11.17
C THR A 157 13.39 -5.14 -10.36
N SER A 158 12.98 -4.00 -10.90
CA SER A 158 11.97 -3.12 -10.29
C SER A 158 10.59 -3.41 -10.85
N VAL A 159 9.60 -3.60 -9.98
CA VAL A 159 8.22 -3.95 -10.36
C VAL A 159 7.22 -2.90 -9.86
N LEU A 160 6.39 -2.38 -10.76
CA LEU A 160 5.16 -1.67 -10.42
C LEU A 160 3.98 -2.66 -10.45
N GLY A 161 3.47 -3.01 -9.28
CA GLY A 161 2.40 -3.99 -9.10
C GLY A 161 1.02 -3.53 -9.57
N ASN A 162 0.08 -4.47 -9.65
CA ASN A 162 -1.30 -4.23 -10.09
C ASN A 162 -2.12 -3.33 -9.14
N GLY A 163 -1.66 -3.15 -7.89
CA GLY A 163 -2.32 -2.26 -6.93
C GLY A 163 -1.96 -0.78 -7.12
N VAL A 164 -0.90 -0.48 -7.89
CA VAL A 164 -0.43 0.88 -8.18
C VAL A 164 -1.35 1.58 -9.19
N VAL A 165 -1.52 2.90 -9.03
CA VAL A 165 -2.11 3.79 -10.04
C VAL A 165 -1.01 4.63 -10.69
N ILE A 166 -0.91 4.61 -12.02
CA ILE A 166 0.25 5.12 -12.77
C ILE A 166 -0.16 6.31 -13.64
N HIS A 167 0.47 7.46 -13.40
CA HIS A 167 0.42 8.59 -14.32
C HIS A 167 1.58 8.52 -15.31
N LEU A 168 1.32 8.13 -16.56
CA LEU A 168 2.38 7.85 -17.54
C LEU A 168 3.34 9.02 -17.78
N GLY A 169 2.81 10.24 -17.97
CA GLY A 169 3.66 11.40 -18.20
C GLY A 169 4.58 11.71 -17.02
N GLN A 170 4.11 11.48 -15.79
CA GLN A 170 4.91 11.77 -14.59
C GLN A 170 5.92 10.66 -14.29
N LEU A 171 5.60 9.41 -14.66
CA LEU A 171 6.56 8.30 -14.65
C LEU A 171 7.70 8.57 -15.64
N LEU A 172 7.40 8.98 -16.87
CA LEU A 172 8.41 9.31 -17.87
C LEU A 172 9.23 10.54 -17.47
N ASP A 173 8.61 11.58 -16.92
CA ASP A 173 9.34 12.73 -16.37
C ASP A 173 10.29 12.34 -15.24
N GLU A 174 9.86 11.43 -14.34
CA GLU A 174 10.69 10.90 -13.26
C GLU A 174 11.88 10.10 -13.81
N ILE A 175 11.64 9.26 -14.82
CA ILE A 175 12.68 8.50 -15.51
C ILE A 175 13.69 9.45 -16.16
N HIS A 176 13.25 10.39 -17.00
CA HIS A 176 14.14 11.31 -17.72
C HIS A 176 14.98 12.17 -16.76
N LYS A 177 14.40 12.62 -15.64
CA LYS A 177 15.14 13.36 -14.61
C LYS A 177 16.25 12.51 -13.98
N ASN A 178 15.99 11.24 -13.72
CA ASN A 178 16.97 10.34 -13.13
C ASN A 178 17.98 9.80 -14.16
N GLU A 179 17.61 9.67 -15.44
CA GLU A 179 18.56 9.39 -16.54
C GLU A 179 19.63 10.46 -16.62
N GLY A 180 19.25 11.74 -16.51
CA GLY A 180 20.19 12.87 -16.45
C GLY A 180 21.16 12.84 -15.26
N LYS A 181 20.92 11.96 -14.28
CA LYS A 181 21.75 11.76 -13.09
C LYS A 181 22.57 10.46 -13.14
N GLY A 182 22.31 9.56 -14.10
CA GLY A 182 23.02 8.28 -14.26
C GLY A 182 22.14 7.03 -14.27
N LEU A 183 20.81 7.15 -14.21
CA LEU A 183 19.90 6.00 -14.31
C LEU A 183 19.83 5.46 -15.75
N ILE A 184 20.76 4.61 -16.14
CA ILE A 184 20.82 4.04 -17.50
C ILE A 184 20.20 2.64 -17.57
N ASN A 185 19.75 2.26 -18.78
CA ASN A 185 19.22 0.94 -19.12
C ASN A 185 18.04 0.50 -18.24
N TRP A 186 17.24 1.44 -17.74
CA TRP A 186 16.11 1.15 -16.86
C TRP A 186 15.06 0.25 -17.53
N GLN A 187 14.87 0.33 -18.85
CA GLN A 187 13.91 -0.49 -19.61
C GLN A 187 14.20 -1.99 -19.47
N GLN A 188 15.44 -2.38 -19.21
CA GLN A 188 15.84 -3.78 -19.09
C GLN A 188 15.46 -4.38 -17.73
N ARG A 189 15.14 -3.53 -16.75
CA ARG A 189 14.91 -3.92 -15.36
C ARG A 189 13.64 -3.33 -14.74
N LEU A 190 12.90 -2.48 -15.45
CA LEU A 190 11.57 -2.03 -15.04
C LEU A 190 10.51 -2.96 -15.61
N ILE A 191 9.63 -3.44 -14.73
CA ILE A 191 8.44 -4.21 -15.05
C ILE A 191 7.22 -3.46 -14.54
N ILE A 192 6.20 -3.34 -15.38
CA ILE A 192 4.93 -2.69 -15.08
C ILE A 192 3.80 -3.71 -15.25
N SER A 193 2.96 -3.84 -14.23
CA SER A 193 1.78 -4.69 -14.32
C SER A 193 0.81 -4.20 -15.39
N ASP A 194 0.43 -5.08 -16.31
CA ASP A 194 -0.67 -4.87 -17.25
C ASP A 194 -2.01 -4.59 -16.53
N ARG A 195 -2.15 -5.00 -15.28
CA ARG A 195 -3.35 -4.80 -14.45
C ARG A 195 -3.34 -3.49 -13.65
N ALA A 196 -2.24 -2.72 -13.66
CA ALA A 196 -2.18 -1.41 -13.01
C ALA A 196 -3.16 -0.42 -13.67
N HIS A 197 -3.77 0.46 -12.87
CA HIS A 197 -4.70 1.47 -13.38
C HIS A 197 -3.97 2.73 -13.84
N LEU A 198 -4.52 3.41 -14.84
CA LEU A 198 -3.97 4.66 -15.35
C LEU A 198 -4.58 5.87 -14.66
N VAL A 199 -3.72 6.78 -14.24
CA VAL A 199 -4.06 8.13 -13.82
C VAL A 199 -3.91 9.04 -15.04
N PHE A 200 -4.95 9.79 -15.36
CA PHE A 200 -4.95 10.76 -16.47
C PHE A 200 -4.92 12.20 -15.94
N ASP A 201 -4.56 13.15 -16.81
CA ASP A 201 -4.51 14.58 -16.46
C ASP A 201 -5.86 15.07 -15.91
N PHE A 202 -6.98 14.64 -16.51
CA PHE A 202 -8.31 15.00 -16.00
C PHE A 202 -8.61 14.44 -14.61
N HIS A 203 -8.01 13.31 -14.19
CA HIS A 203 -8.14 12.84 -12.81
C HIS A 203 -7.47 13.83 -11.84
N GLN A 204 -6.36 14.46 -12.22
CA GLN A 204 -5.67 15.48 -11.40
C GLN A 204 -6.51 16.74 -11.30
N GLU A 205 -7.12 17.18 -12.40
CA GLU A 205 -8.03 18.33 -12.41
C GLU A 205 -9.26 18.07 -11.54
N VAL A 206 -9.90 16.90 -11.68
CA VAL A 206 -11.03 16.48 -10.84
C VAL A 206 -10.66 16.43 -9.36
N ASP A 207 -9.48 15.91 -9.00
CA ASP A 207 -8.97 15.92 -7.62
C ASP A 207 -8.89 17.36 -7.07
N GLY A 208 -8.37 18.29 -7.87
CA GLY A 208 -8.34 19.71 -7.55
C GLY A 208 -9.73 20.34 -7.40
N LEU A 209 -10.69 19.99 -8.26
CA LEU A 209 -12.07 20.48 -8.21
C LEU A 209 -12.81 19.96 -6.97
N ILE A 210 -12.62 18.69 -6.61
CA ILE A 210 -13.19 18.10 -5.39
C ILE A 210 -12.68 18.83 -4.15
N GLU A 211 -11.36 19.07 -4.07
CA GLU A 211 -10.78 19.81 -2.95
C GLU A 211 -11.29 21.26 -2.87
N LYS A 212 -11.42 21.93 -4.02
CA LYS A 212 -11.99 23.28 -4.08
C LYS A 212 -13.44 23.31 -3.58
N ALA A 213 -14.24 22.32 -3.97
CA ALA A 213 -15.64 22.21 -3.55
C ALA A 213 -15.81 21.95 -2.05
N LYS A 214 -14.83 21.30 -1.40
CA LYS A 214 -14.84 21.04 0.05
C LYS A 214 -14.51 22.25 0.92
N GLY A 215 -13.90 23.31 0.36
CA GLY A 215 -13.56 24.53 1.09
C GLY A 215 -12.74 24.26 2.35
N THR A 216 -13.24 24.69 3.52
CA THR A 216 -12.58 24.49 4.83
C THR A 216 -12.53 23.03 5.28
N LYS A 217 -13.25 22.12 4.61
CA LYS A 217 -13.23 20.67 4.86
C LYS A 217 -12.34 19.93 3.84
N SER A 218 -11.40 20.62 3.20
CA SER A 218 -10.44 20.01 2.30
C SER A 218 -9.64 18.91 3.02
N LEU A 219 -9.34 17.81 2.33
CA LEU A 219 -8.51 16.75 2.92
C LEU A 219 -7.01 17.07 2.83
N GLY A 220 -6.65 18.04 2.00
CA GLY A 220 -5.27 18.35 1.68
C GLY A 220 -4.66 17.34 0.73
N THR A 221 -5.43 16.88 -0.28
CA THR A 221 -4.91 15.90 -1.25
C THR A 221 -3.69 16.45 -2.00
N THR A 222 -2.88 15.55 -2.55
CA THR A 222 -1.72 15.93 -3.36
C THR A 222 -2.10 16.46 -4.75
N LYS A 223 -3.40 16.45 -5.10
CA LYS A 223 -3.92 16.84 -6.42
C LYS A 223 -3.26 16.05 -7.56
N LYS A 224 -2.91 14.80 -7.28
CA LYS A 224 -2.27 13.87 -8.22
C LYS A 224 -3.26 12.91 -8.88
N GLY A 225 -4.56 13.04 -8.60
CA GLY A 225 -5.58 12.20 -9.24
C GLY A 225 -5.67 10.80 -8.66
N ILE A 226 -5.05 10.55 -7.49
CA ILE A 226 -5.02 9.24 -6.83
C ILE A 226 -6.43 8.82 -6.42
N GLY A 227 -7.14 9.67 -5.68
CA GLY A 227 -8.50 9.39 -5.22
C GLY A 227 -9.49 9.16 -6.38
N PRO A 228 -9.58 10.07 -7.37
CA PRO A 228 -10.42 9.85 -8.54
C PRO A 228 -10.10 8.54 -9.29
N THR A 229 -8.83 8.19 -9.44
CA THR A 229 -8.45 6.93 -10.12
C THR A 229 -8.84 5.68 -9.32
N TYR A 230 -8.65 5.67 -7.99
CA TYR A 230 -9.13 4.57 -7.15
C TYR A 230 -10.66 4.49 -7.12
N SER A 231 -11.36 5.63 -7.21
CA SER A 231 -12.83 5.67 -7.32
C SER A 231 -13.33 5.03 -8.62
N THR A 232 -12.68 5.30 -9.76
CA THR A 232 -13.05 4.68 -11.04
C THR A 232 -12.68 3.20 -11.10
N LYS A 233 -11.58 2.80 -10.43
CA LYS A 233 -11.25 1.38 -10.17
C LYS A 233 -12.37 0.68 -9.41
N ALA A 234 -12.82 1.24 -8.29
CA ALA A 234 -13.90 0.68 -7.48
C ALA A 234 -15.24 0.65 -8.26
N SER A 235 -15.50 1.67 -9.06
CA SER A 235 -16.70 1.77 -9.90
C SER A 235 -16.64 0.85 -11.13
N ARG A 236 -15.48 0.25 -11.43
CA ARG A 236 -15.21 -0.63 -12.59
C ARG A 236 -15.31 0.08 -13.95
N ILE A 237 -15.08 1.40 -13.96
CA ILE A 237 -15.02 2.23 -15.16
C ILE A 237 -13.61 2.77 -15.44
N GLY A 238 -12.66 2.50 -14.55
CA GLY A 238 -11.26 2.86 -14.72
C GLY A 238 -10.59 2.10 -15.87
N ILE A 239 -9.50 2.67 -16.38
CA ILE A 239 -8.74 2.13 -17.51
C ILE A 239 -7.40 1.61 -17.00
N ARG A 240 -6.98 0.43 -17.47
CA ARG A 240 -5.74 -0.23 -17.05
C ARG A 240 -4.68 -0.21 -18.14
N MET A 241 -3.46 -0.55 -17.76
CA MET A 241 -2.32 -0.64 -18.68
C MET A 241 -2.58 -1.64 -19.81
N ALA A 242 -3.26 -2.77 -19.54
CA ALA A 242 -3.66 -3.76 -20.53
C ALA A 242 -4.60 -3.17 -21.60
N ASP A 243 -5.50 -2.26 -21.23
CA ASP A 243 -6.37 -1.58 -22.19
C ASP A 243 -5.54 -0.72 -23.14
N LEU A 244 -4.56 0.01 -22.61
CA LEU A 244 -3.64 0.84 -23.41
C LEU A 244 -2.73 0.00 -24.31
N MET A 245 -2.25 -1.16 -23.83
CA MET A 245 -1.40 -2.05 -24.61
C MET A 245 -2.15 -2.79 -25.71
N GLY A 246 -3.48 -2.90 -25.61
CA GLY A 246 -4.34 -3.58 -26.57
C GLY A 246 -4.69 -2.75 -27.80
N ASP A 247 -5.93 -2.91 -28.25
CA ASP A 247 -6.52 -2.18 -29.36
C ASP A 247 -6.72 -0.70 -28.98
N PHE A 248 -6.05 0.19 -29.70
CA PHE A 248 -6.03 1.62 -29.37
C PHE A 248 -7.36 2.31 -29.65
N ASP A 249 -8.16 1.82 -30.59
CA ASP A 249 -9.48 2.40 -30.89
C ASP A 249 -10.43 2.12 -29.73
N LYS A 250 -10.43 0.88 -29.21
CA LYS A 250 -11.19 0.50 -28.00
C LYS A 250 -10.71 1.26 -26.75
N PHE A 251 -9.40 1.45 -26.61
CA PHE A 251 -8.86 2.31 -25.56
C PHE A 251 -9.41 3.73 -25.66
N SER A 252 -9.42 4.30 -26.87
CA SER A 252 -9.88 5.67 -27.13
C SER A 252 -11.37 5.85 -26.85
N GLU A 253 -12.20 4.85 -27.16
CA GLU A 253 -13.63 4.83 -26.80
C GLU A 253 -13.84 4.84 -25.28
N LYS A 254 -13.10 4.00 -24.54
CA LYS A 254 -13.15 3.97 -23.08
C LYS A 254 -12.71 5.30 -22.48
N PHE A 255 -11.63 5.87 -23.00
CA PHE A 255 -11.10 7.16 -22.56
C PHE A 255 -12.12 8.29 -22.75
N ARG A 256 -12.71 8.42 -23.94
CA ARG A 256 -13.78 9.39 -24.23
C ARG A 256 -14.97 9.23 -23.30
N SER A 257 -15.38 7.99 -23.05
CA SER A 257 -16.50 7.68 -22.15
C SER A 257 -16.20 8.10 -20.70
N LEU A 258 -14.97 7.86 -20.22
CA LEU A 258 -14.55 8.24 -18.88
C LEU A 258 -14.43 9.75 -18.71
N VAL A 259 -13.90 10.47 -19.71
CA VAL A 259 -13.88 11.94 -19.71
C VAL A 259 -15.30 12.49 -19.64
N LYS A 260 -16.21 11.99 -20.49
CA LYS A 260 -17.61 12.41 -20.51
C LYS A 260 -18.30 12.15 -19.16
N PHE A 261 -18.04 11.01 -18.52
CA PHE A 261 -18.55 10.69 -17.19
C PHE A 261 -18.16 11.75 -16.16
N TYR A 262 -16.92 12.24 -16.19
CA TYR A 262 -16.49 13.31 -15.29
C TYR A 262 -17.00 14.69 -15.69
N GLN A 263 -17.10 15.03 -16.98
CA GLN A 263 -17.64 16.32 -17.42
C GLN A 263 -19.11 16.51 -17.00
N ILE A 264 -19.90 15.43 -16.92
CA ILE A 264 -21.27 15.49 -16.40
C ILE A 264 -21.29 15.87 -14.90
N GLN A 265 -20.35 15.36 -14.11
CA GLN A 265 -20.26 15.63 -12.68
C GLN A 265 -19.56 16.96 -12.36
N PHE A 266 -18.62 17.35 -13.21
CA PHE A 266 -17.79 18.54 -13.07
C PHE A 266 -17.86 19.33 -14.39
N PRO A 267 -18.88 20.20 -14.57
CA PRO A 267 -19.04 20.99 -15.79
C PRO A 267 -17.87 21.91 -16.11
N ASP A 268 -17.08 22.27 -15.09
CA ASP A 268 -15.87 23.09 -15.22
C ASP A 268 -14.65 22.32 -15.75
N LEU A 269 -14.73 20.98 -15.85
CA LEU A 269 -13.62 20.13 -16.30
C LEU A 269 -13.34 20.34 -17.79
N LYS A 270 -12.16 20.88 -18.10
CA LYS A 270 -11.73 21.13 -19.48
C LYS A 270 -10.71 20.09 -19.92
N ALA A 271 -11.17 19.08 -20.65
CA ALA A 271 -10.29 18.06 -21.23
C ALA A 271 -10.28 18.14 -22.77
N ASN A 272 -9.11 18.41 -23.35
CA ASN A 272 -8.88 18.20 -24.78
C ASN A 272 -8.61 16.71 -25.04
N VAL A 273 -9.66 15.98 -25.43
CA VAL A 273 -9.59 14.51 -25.55
C VAL A 273 -8.62 14.08 -26.64
N ASP A 274 -8.67 14.69 -27.81
CA ASP A 274 -7.86 14.24 -28.95
C ASP A 274 -6.37 14.52 -28.72
N GLU A 275 -6.02 15.66 -28.13
CA GLU A 275 -4.64 15.98 -27.72
C GLU A 275 -4.11 14.99 -26.66
N GLN A 276 -4.92 14.67 -25.64
CA GLN A 276 -4.51 13.71 -24.63
C GLN A 276 -4.33 12.30 -25.20
N LEU A 277 -5.20 11.87 -26.12
CA LEU A 277 -5.08 10.58 -26.79
C LEU A 277 -3.80 10.49 -27.62
N GLU A 278 -3.45 11.53 -28.37
CA GLU A 278 -2.21 11.54 -29.16
C GLU A 278 -0.98 11.43 -28.24
N ARG A 279 -0.92 12.24 -27.18
CA ARG A 279 0.17 12.17 -26.19
C ARG A 279 0.25 10.80 -25.53
N ILE A 280 -0.88 10.19 -25.18
CA ILE A 280 -0.93 8.85 -24.60
C ILE A 280 -0.41 7.79 -25.58
N LYS A 281 -0.73 7.93 -26.87
CA LYS A 281 -0.26 7.04 -27.94
C LYS A 281 1.26 7.08 -28.09
N GLU A 282 1.86 8.26 -28.00
CA GLU A 282 3.32 8.42 -28.01
C GLU A 282 3.95 7.77 -26.76
N MET A 283 3.45 8.13 -25.57
CA MET A 283 3.96 7.59 -24.29
C MET A 283 3.84 6.06 -24.21
N ARG A 284 2.82 5.46 -24.83
CA ARG A 284 2.62 4.01 -24.93
C ARG A 284 3.86 3.31 -25.48
N GLU A 285 4.46 3.83 -26.54
CA GLU A 285 5.58 3.17 -27.23
C GLU A 285 6.84 3.15 -26.35
N HIS A 286 7.05 4.17 -25.52
CA HIS A 286 8.20 4.24 -24.61
C HIS A 286 8.17 3.17 -23.50
N ILE A 287 6.98 2.78 -23.05
CA ILE A 287 6.82 1.86 -21.90
C ILE A 287 6.40 0.45 -22.33
N ARG A 288 6.08 0.24 -23.62
CA ARG A 288 5.47 -1.00 -24.13
C ARG A 288 6.25 -2.26 -23.72
N THR A 289 7.58 -2.20 -23.79
CA THR A 289 8.46 -3.33 -23.47
C THR A 289 8.54 -3.65 -21.98
N CYS A 290 8.15 -2.71 -21.12
CA CYS A 290 8.15 -2.87 -19.67
C CYS A 290 6.84 -3.50 -19.16
N VAL A 291 5.77 -3.53 -19.96
CA VAL A 291 4.44 -3.99 -19.51
C VAL A 291 4.28 -5.49 -19.72
N ILE A 292 4.04 -6.23 -18.63
CA ILE A 292 3.80 -7.69 -18.65
C ILE A 292 2.69 -8.09 -17.66
N ASP A 293 2.21 -9.33 -17.73
CA ASP A 293 1.46 -9.92 -16.61
C ASP A 293 2.43 -10.20 -15.45
N THR A 294 2.35 -9.38 -14.40
CA THR A 294 3.22 -9.48 -13.22
C THR A 294 2.89 -10.67 -12.33
N ILE A 295 1.69 -11.25 -12.43
CA ILE A 295 1.27 -12.33 -11.52
C ILE A 295 2.14 -13.60 -11.73
N PRO A 296 2.33 -14.11 -12.96
CA PRO A 296 3.28 -15.20 -13.21
C PRO A 296 4.72 -14.84 -12.85
N PHE A 297 5.15 -13.59 -13.08
CA PHE A 297 6.52 -13.16 -12.78
C PHE A 297 6.83 -13.22 -11.28
N ILE A 298 5.97 -12.63 -10.44
CA ILE A 298 6.13 -12.65 -8.97
C ILE A 298 6.02 -14.09 -8.44
N SER A 299 5.03 -14.85 -8.91
CA SER A 299 4.90 -16.26 -8.54
C SER A 299 6.17 -17.02 -8.87
N ARG A 300 6.70 -16.91 -10.10
CA ARG A 300 7.94 -17.59 -10.50
C ARG A 300 9.12 -17.17 -9.62
N SER A 301 9.27 -15.88 -9.34
CA SER A 301 10.34 -15.34 -8.51
C SER A 301 10.36 -15.96 -7.11
N ILE A 302 9.18 -16.14 -6.49
CA ILE A 302 9.01 -16.82 -5.20
C ILE A 302 9.44 -18.30 -5.27
N HIS A 303 9.07 -19.00 -6.35
CA HIS A 303 9.40 -20.43 -6.54
C HIS A 303 10.88 -20.64 -6.87
N GLU A 304 11.50 -19.71 -7.59
CA GLU A 304 12.93 -19.67 -7.87
C GLU A 304 13.77 -19.19 -6.68
N LYS A 305 13.13 -18.93 -5.53
CA LYS A 305 13.75 -18.48 -4.28
C LYS A 305 14.50 -17.15 -4.40
N ARG A 306 14.05 -16.27 -5.29
CA ARG A 306 14.59 -14.91 -5.40
C ARG A 306 14.24 -14.12 -4.14
N ASN A 307 15.13 -13.23 -3.73
CA ASN A 307 14.91 -12.28 -2.65
C ASN A 307 14.04 -11.14 -3.17
N ILE A 308 12.83 -11.00 -2.62
CA ILE A 308 11.85 -10.00 -3.04
C ILE A 308 11.60 -9.03 -1.87
N LEU A 309 11.75 -7.74 -2.14
CA LEU A 309 11.41 -6.66 -1.23
C LEU A 309 10.21 -5.87 -1.75
N VAL A 310 9.23 -5.63 -0.88
CA VAL A 310 8.09 -4.74 -1.15
C VAL A 310 8.32 -3.42 -0.43
N GLU A 311 8.41 -2.36 -1.23
CA GLU A 311 8.45 -0.98 -0.76
C GLU A 311 7.02 -0.47 -0.55
N GLY A 312 6.63 -0.26 0.71
CA GLY A 312 5.34 0.30 1.08
C GLY A 312 5.21 1.78 0.73
N ALA A 313 4.09 2.16 0.13
CA ALA A 313 3.72 3.56 -0.10
C ALA A 313 3.02 4.15 1.14
N ASN A 314 3.24 5.43 1.41
CA ASN A 314 2.65 6.15 2.55
C ASN A 314 2.88 5.40 3.88
N ALA A 315 1.88 5.29 4.76
CA ALA A 315 2.03 4.66 6.07
C ALA A 315 0.69 4.21 6.63
N ASN A 316 0.71 3.40 7.69
CA ASN A 316 -0.46 2.80 8.32
C ASN A 316 -1.56 3.81 8.65
N MET A 317 -1.22 4.97 9.25
CA MET A 317 -2.24 5.94 9.66
C MET A 317 -2.83 6.74 8.50
N LEU A 318 -2.35 6.51 7.28
CA LEU A 318 -2.92 7.00 6.02
C LEU A 318 -3.63 5.89 5.24
N ASP A 319 -3.70 4.66 5.74
CA ASP A 319 -4.44 3.55 5.11
C ASP A 319 -5.93 3.89 4.99
N ILE A 320 -6.56 3.53 3.87
CA ILE A 320 -7.97 3.83 3.60
C ILE A 320 -8.94 3.19 4.62
N ASP A 321 -8.61 2.02 5.15
CA ASP A 321 -9.45 1.28 6.09
C ASP A 321 -9.03 1.53 7.54
N PHE A 322 -7.72 1.58 7.78
CA PHE A 322 -7.17 1.57 9.13
C PHE A 322 -6.60 2.92 9.59
N GLY A 323 -6.49 3.90 8.71
CA GLY A 323 -5.94 5.22 9.03
C GLY A 323 -6.94 6.15 9.71
N THR A 324 -6.55 7.42 9.89
CA THR A 324 -7.42 8.45 10.47
C THR A 324 -8.45 8.97 9.47
N TYR A 325 -9.39 8.12 9.05
CA TYR A 325 -10.42 8.45 8.06
C TYR A 325 -11.25 9.69 8.51
N PRO A 326 -11.55 10.65 7.61
CA PRO A 326 -11.33 10.65 6.16
C PRO A 326 -9.96 11.20 5.70
N TYR A 327 -9.07 11.57 6.61
CA TYR A 327 -7.75 12.15 6.29
C TYR A 327 -6.71 11.06 6.02
N VAL A 328 -6.97 10.30 4.96
CA VAL A 328 -6.21 9.11 4.54
C VAL A 328 -5.97 9.15 3.04
N THR A 329 -5.10 8.28 2.53
CA THR A 329 -5.01 8.02 1.09
C THR A 329 -6.11 7.06 0.65
N SER A 330 -6.25 6.84 -0.66
CA SER A 330 -7.26 5.96 -1.25
C SER A 330 -6.76 4.53 -1.49
N SER A 331 -5.67 4.13 -0.83
CA SER A 331 -5.01 2.83 -0.99
C SER A 331 -4.74 2.17 0.36
N ASN A 332 -4.58 0.84 0.34
CA ASN A 332 -4.08 0.13 1.51
C ASN A 332 -2.57 0.31 1.64
N CYS A 333 -2.13 0.88 2.76
CA CYS A 333 -0.74 1.16 3.11
C CYS A 333 -0.17 0.13 4.10
N THR A 334 -0.93 -0.94 4.33
CA THR A 334 -0.66 -2.04 5.26
C THR A 334 -0.17 -3.29 4.52
N VAL A 335 0.25 -4.31 5.27
CA VAL A 335 0.76 -5.59 4.72
C VAL A 335 -0.24 -6.29 3.80
N GLY A 336 -1.55 -6.13 4.03
CA GLY A 336 -2.59 -6.64 3.13
C GLY A 336 -2.52 -6.04 1.73
N GLY A 337 -2.04 -4.79 1.62
CA GLY A 337 -1.77 -4.11 0.37
C GLY A 337 -0.68 -4.79 -0.47
N ALA A 338 0.32 -5.42 0.15
CA ALA A 338 1.33 -6.21 -0.56
C ALA A 338 0.72 -7.44 -1.24
N CYS A 339 -0.19 -8.13 -0.57
CA CYS A 339 -0.89 -9.29 -1.12
C CYS A 339 -1.77 -8.91 -2.30
N THR A 340 -2.66 -7.94 -2.12
CA THR A 340 -3.64 -7.52 -3.15
C THR A 340 -2.98 -6.76 -4.31
N GLY A 341 -1.87 -6.07 -4.04
CA GLY A 341 -1.17 -5.22 -5.01
C GLY A 341 -0.16 -5.95 -5.89
N LEU A 342 0.23 -7.17 -5.51
CA LEU A 342 1.20 -7.99 -6.25
C LEU A 342 0.70 -9.41 -6.56
N GLY A 343 -0.47 -9.79 -6.06
CA GLY A 343 -1.02 -11.14 -6.21
C GLY A 343 -0.26 -12.20 -5.40
N ILE A 344 0.33 -11.80 -4.27
CA ILE A 344 1.12 -12.69 -3.41
C ILE A 344 0.18 -13.36 -2.39
N PRO A 345 0.16 -14.71 -2.31
CA PRO A 345 -0.54 -15.40 -1.23
C PRO A 345 0.05 -15.02 0.14
N PRO A 346 -0.78 -14.73 1.17
CA PRO A 346 -0.29 -14.26 2.47
C PRO A 346 0.77 -15.15 3.13
N ARG A 347 0.73 -16.47 2.87
CA ARG A 347 1.72 -17.43 3.37
C ARG A 347 3.15 -17.17 2.90
N PHE A 348 3.37 -16.40 1.83
CA PHE A 348 4.70 -16.05 1.35
C PHE A 348 5.21 -14.73 1.88
N ILE A 349 4.40 -13.95 2.61
CA ILE A 349 4.91 -12.81 3.36
C ILE A 349 5.83 -13.33 4.47
N GLY A 350 7.03 -12.77 4.54
CA GLY A 350 8.06 -13.09 5.53
C GLY A 350 8.20 -11.95 6.53
N ASP A 351 9.39 -11.38 6.61
CA ASP A 351 9.66 -10.26 7.50
C ASP A 351 8.89 -9.01 7.08
N VAL A 352 8.18 -8.43 8.04
CA VAL A 352 7.51 -7.12 7.87
C VAL A 352 8.19 -6.13 8.80
N TYR A 353 8.90 -5.17 8.22
CA TYR A 353 9.62 -4.14 8.96
C TYR A 353 8.80 -2.86 9.04
N GLY A 354 8.50 -2.42 10.27
CA GLY A 354 7.84 -1.15 10.53
C GLY A 354 8.85 -0.03 10.68
N VAL A 355 8.71 1.04 9.90
CA VAL A 355 9.57 2.23 10.00
C VAL A 355 8.83 3.29 10.81
N ALA A 356 9.38 3.58 11.98
CA ALA A 356 8.87 4.56 12.92
C ALA A 356 9.90 5.67 13.12
N LYS A 357 9.48 6.92 13.04
CA LYS A 357 10.31 8.06 13.43
C LYS A 357 10.31 8.18 14.96
N ALA A 358 11.41 8.62 15.57
CA ALA A 358 11.55 8.83 17.02
C ALA A 358 10.61 9.93 17.60
N TYR A 359 9.84 10.58 16.74
CA TYR A 359 8.76 11.52 17.06
C TYR A 359 7.71 11.42 15.94
N CYS A 360 6.52 11.94 16.16
CA CYS A 360 5.45 11.86 15.16
C CYS A 360 5.42 13.11 14.29
N THR A 361 5.09 12.93 13.01
CA THR A 361 4.82 14.04 12.08
C THR A 361 3.58 13.76 11.26
N ARG A 362 2.81 14.80 10.95
CA ARG A 362 1.62 14.71 10.09
C ARG A 362 1.60 15.85 9.07
N VAL A 363 1.25 15.54 7.83
CA VAL A 363 0.95 16.53 6.79
C VAL A 363 -0.57 16.66 6.68
N GLY A 364 -1.07 17.89 6.64
CA GLY A 364 -2.49 18.17 6.47
C GLY A 364 -3.31 18.13 7.76
N ASP A 365 -4.62 18.20 7.58
CA ASP A 365 -5.60 18.36 8.65
C ASP A 365 -5.89 17.03 9.36
N GLY A 366 -6.69 17.11 10.43
CA GLY A 366 -7.19 16.00 11.24
C GLY A 366 -6.46 15.81 12.58
N PRO A 367 -6.98 14.97 13.49
CA PRO A 367 -6.50 14.91 14.87
C PRO A 367 -5.08 14.38 15.00
N PHE A 368 -4.34 14.94 15.94
CA PHE A 368 -2.98 14.52 16.22
C PHE A 368 -2.75 14.54 17.74
N PRO A 369 -3.03 13.42 18.44
CA PRO A 369 -3.09 13.40 19.91
C PRO A 369 -1.81 13.87 20.62
N THR A 370 -0.65 13.63 20.01
CA THR A 370 0.66 14.03 20.56
C THR A 370 1.23 15.31 19.96
N GLU A 371 0.42 16.09 19.23
CA GLU A 371 0.86 17.33 18.59
C GLU A 371 1.44 18.34 19.59
N LEU A 372 2.48 19.05 19.14
CA LEU A 372 3.12 20.13 19.86
C LEU A 372 2.95 21.44 19.10
N THR A 373 2.21 22.38 19.70
CA THR A 373 2.02 23.74 19.21
C THR A 373 2.87 24.75 19.99
N ASN A 374 4.06 24.33 20.42
CA ASN A 374 4.99 25.09 21.24
C ASN A 374 6.41 25.04 20.66
N GLU A 375 7.37 25.66 21.35
CA GLU A 375 8.77 25.78 20.93
C GLU A 375 9.45 24.42 20.65
N ILE A 376 9.01 23.34 21.33
CA ILE A 376 9.54 21.99 21.08
C ILE A 376 9.03 21.47 19.73
N GLY A 377 7.76 21.70 19.41
CA GLY A 377 7.19 21.37 18.10
C GLY A 377 7.92 22.10 16.97
N ASP A 378 8.20 23.38 17.16
CA ASP A 378 8.98 24.20 16.22
C ASP A 378 10.42 23.70 16.07
N TYR A 379 11.07 23.33 17.18
CA TYR A 379 12.40 22.73 17.20
C TYR A 379 12.44 21.43 16.38
N LEU A 380 11.51 20.49 16.63
CA LEU A 380 11.43 19.22 15.89
C LEU A 380 11.20 19.47 14.40
N GLN A 381 10.35 20.44 14.05
CA GLN A 381 10.09 20.80 12.65
C GLN A 381 11.34 21.35 11.97
N GLN A 382 12.08 22.25 12.62
CA GLN A 382 13.27 22.89 12.07
C GLN A 382 14.44 21.91 11.93
N VAL A 383 14.80 21.22 13.01
CA VAL A 383 15.94 20.30 13.03
C VAL A 383 15.68 19.07 12.17
N GLY A 384 14.45 18.54 12.21
CA GLY A 384 14.01 17.41 11.38
C GLY A 384 13.79 17.73 9.90
N LYS A 385 13.90 19.02 9.52
CA LYS A 385 13.57 19.55 8.18
C LYS A 385 12.18 19.09 7.72
N GLU A 386 11.20 19.21 8.60
CA GLU A 386 9.87 18.64 8.40
C GLU A 386 8.99 19.54 7.52
N ILE A 387 9.36 19.57 6.24
CA ILE A 387 8.68 20.29 5.17
C ILE A 387 8.48 19.31 4.01
N GLY A 388 7.27 19.25 3.46
CA GLY A 388 6.93 18.36 2.34
C GLY A 388 7.74 18.71 1.09
N VAL A 389 8.38 17.72 0.47
CA VAL A 389 9.22 17.94 -0.73
C VAL A 389 8.36 18.40 -1.91
N THR A 390 7.21 17.75 -2.11
CA THR A 390 6.26 18.04 -3.20
C THR A 390 5.36 19.23 -2.90
N THR A 391 4.74 19.25 -1.71
CA THR A 391 3.72 20.25 -1.36
C THR A 391 4.31 21.54 -0.79
N LYS A 392 5.58 21.52 -0.35
CA LYS A 392 6.25 22.59 0.41
C LYS A 392 5.53 23.00 1.71
N ARG A 393 4.56 22.20 2.17
CA ARG A 393 3.83 22.45 3.43
C ARG A 393 4.68 22.01 4.62
N LYS A 394 4.70 22.86 5.66
CA LYS A 394 5.24 22.50 6.97
C LYS A 394 4.45 21.32 7.55
N ARG A 395 5.16 20.36 8.15
CA ARG A 395 4.52 19.24 8.86
C ARG A 395 4.25 19.62 10.31
N ARG A 396 3.10 19.21 10.82
CA ARG A 396 2.80 19.23 12.25
C ARG A 396 3.70 18.20 12.94
N CYS A 397 4.25 18.55 14.09
CA CYS A 397 5.19 17.71 14.83
C CYS A 397 4.65 17.42 16.23
N GLY A 398 4.96 16.24 16.75
CA GLY A 398 4.48 15.79 18.04
C GLY A 398 5.37 14.71 18.64
N TRP A 399 5.14 14.40 19.90
CA TRP A 399 5.88 13.32 20.58
C TRP A 399 5.62 11.96 19.94
N LEU A 400 6.53 11.00 20.18
CA LEU A 400 6.31 9.62 19.80
C LEU A 400 5.04 9.08 20.47
N ASP A 401 4.24 8.36 19.70
CA ASP A 401 2.97 7.80 20.14
C ASP A 401 3.00 6.28 20.04
N ILE A 402 3.08 5.61 21.20
CA ILE A 402 3.14 4.15 21.26
C ILE A 402 1.76 3.53 21.00
N VAL A 403 0.66 4.21 21.33
CA VAL A 403 -0.69 3.68 21.10
C VAL A 403 -0.90 3.46 19.61
N LEU A 404 -0.50 4.44 18.78
CA LEU A 404 -0.53 4.33 17.32
C LEU A 404 0.41 3.26 16.78
N LEU A 405 1.63 3.16 17.33
CA LEU A 405 2.59 2.14 16.89
C LEU A 405 2.11 0.71 17.23
N ARG A 406 1.53 0.50 18.41
CA ARG A 406 0.91 -0.79 18.77
C ARG A 406 -0.26 -1.12 17.84
N TYR A 407 -1.11 -0.15 17.54
CA TYR A 407 -2.20 -0.33 16.58
C TYR A 407 -1.70 -0.68 15.17
N ALA A 408 -0.66 0.00 14.69
CA ALA A 408 -0.01 -0.34 13.42
C ALA A 408 0.59 -1.75 13.44
N ASP A 409 1.19 -2.18 14.55
CA ASP A 409 1.70 -3.54 14.71
C ASP A 409 0.60 -4.60 14.71
N MET A 410 -0.54 -4.35 15.38
CA MET A 410 -1.69 -5.28 15.37
C MET A 410 -2.16 -5.60 13.95
N ILE A 411 -2.12 -4.61 13.05
CA ILE A 411 -2.56 -4.77 11.65
C ILE A 411 -1.47 -5.41 10.78
N ASN A 412 -0.22 -5.00 10.96
CA ASN A 412 0.86 -5.37 10.04
C ASN A 412 1.69 -6.55 10.51
N GLY A 413 1.64 -6.91 11.80
CA GLY A 413 2.42 -7.96 12.41
C GLY A 413 3.92 -7.74 12.22
N PHE A 414 4.46 -6.61 12.72
CA PHE A 414 5.86 -6.28 12.48
C PHE A 414 6.80 -7.32 13.11
N SER A 415 7.79 -7.75 12.34
CA SER A 415 8.88 -8.61 12.81
C SER A 415 9.90 -7.81 13.63
N ALA A 416 10.21 -6.59 13.18
CA ALA A 416 11.06 -5.64 13.87
C ALA A 416 10.79 -4.20 13.42
N ILE A 417 11.31 -3.24 14.19
CA ILE A 417 11.17 -1.81 13.92
C ILE A 417 12.49 -1.18 13.49
N ALA A 418 12.41 -0.29 12.50
CA ALA A 418 13.44 0.70 12.23
C ALA A 418 13.06 2.03 12.88
N LEU A 419 13.77 2.42 13.93
CA LEU A 419 13.57 3.69 14.64
C LEU A 419 14.43 4.78 14.02
N THR A 420 13.85 5.68 13.24
CA THR A 420 14.60 6.68 12.46
C THR A 420 14.61 8.06 13.12
N LYS A 421 15.56 8.90 12.68
CA LYS A 421 15.69 10.30 13.11
C LYS A 421 15.83 10.48 14.63
N LEU A 422 16.54 9.57 15.29
CA LEU A 422 16.80 9.68 16.72
C LEU A 422 17.66 10.92 17.03
N ASP A 423 18.55 11.29 16.11
CA ASP A 423 19.43 12.46 16.17
C ASP A 423 18.69 13.80 16.28
N ILE A 424 17.42 13.85 15.88
CA ILE A 424 16.61 15.06 15.98
C ILE A 424 16.25 15.39 17.42
N LEU A 425 16.36 14.43 18.34
CA LEU A 425 16.11 14.62 19.77
C LEU A 425 17.36 15.08 20.55
N ASP A 426 18.51 15.22 19.88
CA ASP A 426 19.82 15.49 20.49
C ASP A 426 19.85 16.70 21.42
N GLY A 427 19.13 17.78 21.09
CA GLY A 427 19.16 19.05 21.84
C GLY A 427 18.20 19.13 23.02
N LEU A 428 17.32 18.14 23.22
CA LEU A 428 16.24 18.24 24.20
C LEU A 428 16.70 17.90 25.63
N SER A 429 16.17 18.59 26.64
CA SER A 429 16.39 18.28 28.05
C SER A 429 15.54 17.12 28.55
N GLU A 430 14.32 17.04 28.05
CA GLU A 430 13.34 16.01 28.38
C GLU A 430 12.62 15.61 27.09
N ILE A 431 12.27 14.33 27.01
CA ILE A 431 11.58 13.74 25.87
C ILE A 431 10.36 13.00 26.41
N LYS A 432 9.19 13.22 25.82
CA LYS A 432 7.97 12.50 26.20
C LYS A 432 7.60 11.45 25.17
N ILE A 433 6.96 10.38 25.64
CA ILE A 433 6.35 9.33 24.82
C ILE A 433 4.91 9.17 25.28
N GLY A 434 3.94 9.28 24.36
CA GLY A 434 2.54 8.99 24.63
C GLY A 434 2.33 7.48 24.77
N ILE A 435 1.80 7.01 25.91
CA ILE A 435 1.75 5.58 26.27
C ILE A 435 0.34 5.01 26.38
N SER A 436 -0.65 5.85 26.67
CA SER A 436 -2.06 5.48 26.68
C SER A 436 -2.96 6.67 26.35
N TYR A 437 -4.17 6.36 25.90
CA TYR A 437 -5.21 7.32 25.56
C TYR A 437 -6.35 7.23 26.55
N MET A 438 -6.88 8.40 26.93
CA MET A 438 -8.05 8.54 27.78
C MET A 438 -9.14 9.28 27.02
N ILE A 439 -10.39 8.81 27.12
CA ILE A 439 -11.58 9.55 26.71
C ILE A 439 -12.53 9.58 27.89
N ASP A 440 -13.00 10.77 28.25
CA ASP A 440 -13.96 10.98 29.34
C ASP A 440 -13.54 10.28 30.66
N GLY A 441 -12.23 10.30 30.96
CA GLY A 441 -11.65 9.71 32.17
C GLY A 441 -11.41 8.19 32.11
N SER A 442 -11.73 7.51 31.01
CA SER A 442 -11.53 6.07 30.82
C SER A 442 -10.41 5.78 29.81
N GLU A 443 -9.54 4.83 30.13
CA GLU A 443 -8.49 4.38 29.22
C GLU A 443 -9.08 3.56 28.07
N ILE A 444 -8.59 3.80 26.84
CA ILE A 444 -8.98 3.05 25.65
C ILE A 444 -7.79 2.26 25.11
N GLU A 445 -8.08 1.08 24.56
CA GLU A 445 -7.05 0.14 24.11
C GLU A 445 -6.42 0.54 22.76
N SER A 446 -7.22 1.14 21.88
CA SER A 446 -6.81 1.50 20.52
C SER A 446 -7.20 2.93 20.16
N PRO A 447 -6.57 3.54 19.14
CA PRO A 447 -7.04 4.81 18.58
C PRO A 447 -8.52 4.70 18.17
N PRO A 448 -9.36 5.70 18.48
CA PRO A 448 -10.74 5.74 18.02
C PRO A 448 -10.85 5.70 16.49
N SER A 449 -11.86 5.00 15.98
CA SER A 449 -12.13 4.88 14.54
C SER A 449 -12.82 6.10 13.94
N ASN A 450 -13.43 6.95 14.77
CA ASN A 450 -14.05 8.19 14.33
C ASN A 450 -13.29 9.40 14.84
N ILE A 451 -13.41 10.49 14.09
CA ILE A 451 -12.57 11.66 14.29
C ILE A 451 -12.97 12.49 15.51
N VAL A 452 -14.26 12.50 15.81
CA VAL A 452 -14.83 13.28 16.92
C VAL A 452 -14.31 12.76 18.25
N ASP A 453 -14.20 11.43 18.39
CA ASP A 453 -13.65 10.82 19.59
C ASP A 453 -12.13 10.93 19.62
N MET A 454 -11.46 10.86 18.46
CA MET A 454 -10.02 11.09 18.35
C MET A 454 -9.63 12.51 18.81
N GLU A 455 -10.48 13.52 18.61
CA GLU A 455 -10.29 14.90 19.10
C GLU A 455 -10.44 15.05 20.62
N LYS A 456 -11.18 14.14 21.28
CA LYS A 456 -11.36 14.14 22.74
C LYS A 456 -10.23 13.41 23.47
N VAL A 457 -9.36 12.72 22.75
CA VAL A 457 -8.28 11.92 23.33
C VAL A 457 -7.37 12.82 24.17
N THR A 458 -7.23 12.46 25.44
CA THR A 458 -6.16 12.96 26.31
C THR A 458 -5.07 11.91 26.39
N VAL A 459 -3.82 12.32 26.19
CA VAL A 459 -2.68 11.40 26.16
C VAL A 459 -1.96 11.39 27.51
N ASN A 460 -1.72 10.19 28.05
CA ASN A 460 -0.80 10.01 29.16
C ASN A 460 0.63 9.83 28.63
N TYR A 461 1.59 10.49 29.27
CA TYR A 461 2.99 10.49 28.84
C TYR A 461 3.90 9.87 29.89
N VAL A 462 4.95 9.18 29.42
CA VAL A 462 6.18 8.98 30.20
C VAL A 462 7.21 10.02 29.78
N THR A 463 7.89 10.62 30.76
CA THR A 463 8.98 11.58 30.53
C THR A 463 10.32 10.89 30.77
N LEU A 464 11.24 11.07 29.83
CA LEU A 464 12.61 10.56 29.88
C LEU A 464 13.60 11.73 29.82
N PRO A 465 14.77 11.63 30.47
CA PRO A 465 15.80 12.64 30.34
C PRO A 465 16.41 12.61 28.92
N GLY A 466 16.54 13.78 28.31
CA GLY A 466 17.26 13.95 27.05
C GLY A 466 18.78 13.97 27.24
N TRP A 467 19.53 13.75 26.16
CA TRP A 467 20.98 13.54 26.21
C TRP A 467 21.85 14.77 25.91
N LYS A 468 21.32 15.81 25.25
CA LYS A 468 22.01 17.10 25.03
C LYS A 468 23.39 16.98 24.37
N CYS A 469 23.59 16.00 23.49
CA CYS A 469 24.81 15.83 22.72
C CYS A 469 24.51 15.18 21.37
N SER A 470 25.41 15.34 20.39
CA SER A 470 25.16 14.78 19.07
C SER A 470 25.43 13.28 19.00
N ILE A 471 24.50 12.52 18.42
CA ILE A 471 24.68 11.07 18.15
C ILE A 471 24.99 10.76 16.68
N SER A 472 25.18 11.78 15.84
CA SER A 472 25.27 11.64 14.39
C SER A 472 26.43 10.77 13.88
N GLN A 473 27.47 10.61 14.70
CA GLN A 473 28.65 9.79 14.40
C GLN A 473 28.61 8.40 15.03
N CYS A 474 27.61 8.08 15.85
CA CYS A 474 27.46 6.75 16.45
C CYS A 474 27.22 5.70 15.35
N ARG A 475 27.90 4.55 15.43
CA ARG A 475 27.75 3.43 14.48
C ARG A 475 27.42 2.11 15.16
N ARG A 476 27.58 2.04 16.48
CA ARG A 476 27.20 0.93 17.34
C ARG A 476 26.25 1.41 18.43
N PHE A 477 25.44 0.51 18.97
CA PHE A 477 24.52 0.84 20.05
C PHE A 477 25.24 1.39 21.29
N ASP A 478 26.38 0.80 21.62
CA ASP A 478 27.22 1.21 22.75
C ASP A 478 27.86 2.60 22.55
N ASP A 479 27.92 3.11 21.31
CA ASP A 479 28.39 4.47 21.03
C ASP A 479 27.34 5.52 21.45
N LEU A 480 26.07 5.12 21.60
CA LEU A 480 25.00 6.03 21.99
C LEU A 480 25.16 6.41 23.48
N PRO A 481 24.86 7.66 23.87
CA PRO A 481 24.75 8.03 25.27
C PRO A 481 23.73 7.15 26.00
N GLU A 482 23.98 6.84 27.27
CA GLU A 482 23.11 5.96 28.07
C GLU A 482 21.63 6.38 28.03
N LYS A 483 21.35 7.69 28.06
CA LYS A 483 19.99 8.23 27.96
C LYS A 483 19.32 7.95 26.60
N ALA A 484 20.08 8.00 25.50
CA ALA A 484 19.58 7.65 24.17
C ALA A 484 19.34 6.13 24.07
N GLN A 485 20.24 5.31 24.61
CA GLN A 485 20.01 3.86 24.72
C GLN A 485 18.75 3.55 25.53
N ASN A 486 18.53 4.24 26.64
CA ASN A 486 17.36 4.08 27.49
C ASN A 486 16.07 4.49 26.78
N TYR A 487 16.11 5.53 25.94
CA TYR A 487 15.00 5.87 25.06
C TYR A 487 14.64 4.72 24.12
N VAL A 488 15.63 4.17 23.41
CA VAL A 488 15.44 3.03 22.49
C VAL A 488 14.85 1.81 23.23
N ARG A 489 15.46 1.41 24.35
CA ARG A 489 14.97 0.29 25.18
C ARG A 489 13.56 0.53 25.70
N LYS A 490 13.22 1.78 26.05
CA LYS A 490 11.88 2.13 26.53
C LYS A 490 10.85 2.02 25.41
N VAL A 491 11.16 2.46 24.19
CA VAL A 491 10.30 2.27 23.01
C VAL A 491 10.09 0.77 22.73
N GLU A 492 11.18 0.00 22.72
CA GLU A 492 11.15 -1.45 22.52
C GLU A 492 10.25 -2.15 23.55
N SER A 493 10.43 -1.82 24.83
CA SER A 493 9.64 -2.36 25.95
C SER A 493 8.16 -1.97 25.88
N LEU A 494 7.84 -0.73 25.49
CA LEU A 494 6.46 -0.24 25.43
C LEU A 494 5.69 -0.79 24.23
N LEU A 495 6.39 -1.06 23.12
CA LEU A 495 5.83 -1.62 21.90
C LEU A 495 5.77 -3.16 21.93
N GLY A 496 6.68 -3.80 22.67
CA GLY A 496 6.81 -5.26 22.68
C GLY A 496 7.40 -5.82 21.38
N LYS A 497 8.16 -5.02 20.64
CA LYS A 497 8.80 -5.41 19.36
C LYS A 497 10.25 -4.99 19.34
N PRO A 498 11.15 -5.84 18.82
CA PRO A 498 12.57 -5.53 18.78
C PRO A 498 12.84 -4.38 17.80
N ILE A 499 13.76 -3.50 18.17
CA ILE A 499 14.30 -2.49 17.27
C ILE A 499 15.50 -3.11 16.57
N LYS A 500 15.47 -3.17 15.24
CA LYS A 500 16.57 -3.73 14.43
C LYS A 500 17.52 -2.65 13.92
N TRP A 501 16.98 -1.48 13.57
CA TRP A 501 17.74 -0.37 13.02
C TRP A 501 17.45 0.93 13.75
N ILE A 502 18.49 1.74 13.96
CA ILE A 502 18.39 3.07 14.55
C ILE A 502 19.01 4.08 13.59
N GLY A 503 18.21 5.02 13.10
CA GLY A 503 18.69 6.12 12.25
C GLY A 503 19.20 7.28 13.09
N VAL A 504 20.47 7.64 12.91
CA VAL A 504 21.16 8.74 13.61
C VAL A 504 21.63 9.83 12.64
N GLY A 505 20.97 9.99 11.50
CA GLY A 505 21.31 11.02 10.52
C GLY A 505 20.78 10.71 9.12
N ALA A 506 21.04 11.61 8.17
CA ALA A 506 20.50 11.52 6.81
C ALA A 506 21.26 10.52 5.91
N SER A 507 22.58 10.37 6.08
CA SER A 507 23.40 9.49 5.23
C SER A 507 23.02 8.02 5.39
N ARG A 508 23.11 7.23 4.31
CA ARG A 508 22.94 5.76 4.32
C ARG A 508 23.74 5.09 5.45
N ASN A 509 24.96 5.55 5.69
CA ASN A 509 25.87 5.02 6.71
C ASN A 509 25.52 5.44 8.15
N SER A 510 24.54 6.33 8.34
CA SER A 510 24.04 6.75 9.66
C SER A 510 22.88 5.86 10.12
N ILE A 511 23.03 4.55 9.99
CA ILE A 511 22.12 3.54 10.55
C ILE A 511 22.95 2.62 11.44
N ILE A 512 22.53 2.47 12.69
CA ILE A 512 23.04 1.45 13.61
C ILE A 512 22.15 0.22 13.44
N GLN A 513 22.73 -0.93 13.10
CA GLN A 513 22.04 -2.22 13.09
C GLN A 513 22.32 -2.97 14.39
N LEU A 514 21.28 -3.51 15.02
CA LEU A 514 21.38 -4.21 16.30
C LEU A 514 21.56 -5.72 16.17
N PHE A 515 20.95 -6.34 15.17
CA PHE A 515 21.04 -7.78 14.88
C PHE A 515 20.71 -8.12 13.43
#